data_AF-A0A3D0SN73-F1
#
_entry.id   AF-A0A3D0SN73-F1
#
_cell.length_a   1.000
_cell.length_b   1.000
_cell.length_c   1.000
_cell.angle_alpha   90.00
_cell.angle_beta   90.00
_cell.angle_gamma   90.00
#
_symmetry.space_group_name_H-M   'P 1'
#
loop_
_entity.id
_entity.type
_entity.pdbx_description
1 polymer ?
#
loop_
_entity_poly.entity_id
_entity_poly.type
_entity_poly.pdbx_seq_one_letter_code
_entity_poly.pdbx_strand_id
1 'polypeptide(L)'
;PVNQDLLNALSEYRRFYGLPPLPAPDESTPLVMNLKGTAGIGDNMIYRIIKSLVIQAAARLEADDPHQAETLRRASTHWFRHT
;
A
#
# COMPACT_ATOMS: atom_id res chain seq x y z
N PRO A 1 -4.84 16.40 5.33
CA PRO A 1 -6.14 15.70 5.33
C PRO A 1 -6.00 14.40 4.54
N VAL A 2 -6.71 13.35 4.93
CA VAL A 2 -6.69 12.04 4.25
C VAL A 2 -7.86 12.00 3.25
N ASN A 3 -7.67 11.46 2.05
CA ASN A 3 -8.76 11.41 1.06
C ASN A 3 -9.77 10.29 1.38
N GLN A 4 -10.97 10.38 0.79
CA GLN A 4 -12.05 9.42 1.06
C GLN A 4 -11.70 8.01 0.57
N ASP A 5 -10.99 7.89 -0.56
CA ASP A 5 -10.60 6.59 -1.11
C ASP A 5 -9.69 5.80 -0.16
N LEU A 6 -8.72 6.48 0.46
CA LEU A 6 -7.86 5.86 1.46
C LEU A 6 -8.65 5.45 2.71
N LEU A 7 -9.60 6.27 3.18
CA LEU A 7 -10.45 5.92 4.31
C LEU A 7 -11.34 4.71 4.01
N ASN A 8 -11.87 4.61 2.79
CA ASN A 8 -12.67 3.47 2.35
C ASN A 8 -11.82 2.20 2.30
N ALA A 9 -10.64 2.25 1.66
CA ALA A 9 -9.72 1.13 1.60
C ALA A 9 -9.26 0.66 3.00
N LEU A 10 -8.95 1.60 3.89
CA LEU A 10 -8.60 1.29 5.29
C LEU A 10 -9.77 0.61 6.02
N SER A 11 -10.99 1.11 5.82
CA SER A 11 -12.18 0.54 6.46
C SER A 11 -12.45 -0.89 6.01
N GLU A 12 -12.31 -1.17 4.72
CA GLU A 12 -12.44 -2.54 4.18
C GLU A 12 -11.36 -3.46 4.71
N TYR A 13 -10.11 -3.00 4.71
CA TYR A 13 -8.97 -3.73 5.25
C TYR A 13 -9.18 -4.09 6.73
N ARG A 14 -9.64 -3.14 7.55
CA ARG A 14 -9.90 -3.37 8.98
C ARG A 14 -11.04 -4.36 9.21
N ARG A 15 -12.13 -4.25 8.45
CA ARG A 15 -13.25 -5.21 8.50
C ARG A 15 -12.82 -6.64 8.16
N PHE A 16 -11.89 -6.82 7.21
CA PHE A 16 -11.33 -8.14 6.90
C PHE A 16 -10.68 -8.80 8.12
N TYR A 17 -10.09 -8.02 9.03
CA TYR A 17 -9.53 -8.51 10.30
C TYR A 17 -10.52 -8.48 11.48
N GLY A 18 -11.80 -8.22 11.24
CA GLY A 18 -12.81 -8.13 12.30
C GLY A 18 -12.66 -6.89 13.19
N LEU A 19 -11.96 -5.86 12.74
CA LEU A 19 -11.77 -4.61 13.47
C LEU A 19 -12.86 -3.57 13.11
N PRO A 20 -13.13 -2.59 13.99
CA PRO A 20 -13.96 -1.43 13.64
C PRO A 20 -13.42 -0.70 12.40
N PRO A 21 -14.29 -0.10 11.56
CA PRO A 21 -13.88 0.47 10.27
C PRO A 21 -12.86 1.60 10.39
N LEU A 22 -12.87 2.34 11.51
CA LEU A 22 -11.89 3.37 11.80
C LEU A 22 -11.12 3.02 13.09
N PRO A 23 -9.86 3.46 13.21
CA PRO A 23 -9.12 3.34 14.45
C PRO A 23 -9.79 4.11 15.58
N ALA A 24 -9.80 3.55 16.78
CA ALA A 24 -10.14 4.31 17.97
C ALA A 24 -9.00 5.30 18.30
N PRO A 25 -9.31 6.43 18.98
CA PRO A 25 -8.27 7.27 19.54
C PRO A 25 -7.31 6.44 20.41
N ASP A 26 -6.01 6.69 20.25
CA ASP A 26 -4.92 6.05 21.01
C ASP A 26 -4.83 4.52 20.90
N GLU A 27 -5.50 3.89 19.92
CA GLU A 27 -5.29 2.45 19.68
C GLU A 27 -3.87 2.17 19.18
N SER A 28 -3.31 1.03 19.60
CA SER A 28 -1.97 0.57 19.19
C SER A 28 -1.98 -0.46 18.05
N THR A 29 -3.15 -0.74 17.48
CA THR A 29 -3.30 -1.70 16.39
C THR A 29 -2.53 -1.22 15.16
N PRO A 30 -1.60 -2.03 14.60
CA PRO A 30 -0.85 -1.64 13.42
C PRO A 30 -1.77 -1.37 12.22
N LEU A 31 -1.49 -0.29 11.47
CA LEU A 31 -2.27 0.05 10.27
C LEU A 31 -2.13 -0.98 9.15
N VAL A 32 -0.95 -1.62 9.03
CA VAL A 32 -0.70 -2.68 8.06
C VAL A 32 -0.14 -3.89 8.79
N MET A 33 -0.94 -4.95 8.83
CA MET A 33 -0.62 -6.21 9.48
C MET A 33 0.02 -7.21 8.51
N ASN A 34 0.74 -8.17 9.08
CA ASN A 34 1.18 -9.35 8.37
C ASN A 34 -0.03 -10.19 7.90
N LEU A 35 0.20 -11.16 7.01
CA LEU A 35 -0.88 -11.99 6.47
C LEU A 35 -1.67 -12.79 7.52
N LYS A 36 -1.09 -13.00 8.71
CA LYS A 36 -1.77 -13.69 9.82
C LYS A 36 -2.62 -12.75 10.67
N GLY A 37 -2.54 -11.43 10.46
CA GLY A 37 -3.23 -10.42 11.27
C GLY A 37 -2.69 -10.28 12.70
N THR A 38 -1.50 -10.82 13.00
CA THR A 38 -1.02 -10.90 14.39
C THR A 38 -0.05 -9.79 14.79
N ALA A 39 0.60 -9.16 13.82
CA ALA A 39 1.60 -8.12 14.06
C ALA A 39 1.71 -7.19 12.85
N GLY A 40 2.21 -5.97 13.10
CA GLY A 40 2.51 -5.00 12.05
C GLY A 40 3.67 -5.46 11.17
N ILE A 41 3.65 -5.08 9.89
CA ILE A 41 4.81 -5.25 9.01
C ILE A 41 5.79 -4.08 9.16
N GLY A 42 7.08 -4.36 9.00
CA GLY A 42 8.13 -3.34 9.01
C GLY A 42 8.22 -2.55 7.70
N ASP A 43 8.97 -1.46 7.76
CA ASP A 43 9.30 -0.57 6.63
C ASP A 43 9.89 -1.31 5.41
N ASN A 44 10.81 -2.24 5.63
CA ASN A 44 11.41 -3.05 4.56
C ASN A 44 10.37 -3.93 3.86
N MET A 45 9.37 -4.44 4.57
CA MET A 45 8.30 -5.23 3.96
C MET A 45 7.39 -4.33 3.11
N ILE A 46 7.03 -3.15 3.63
CA ILE A 46 6.27 -2.15 2.86
C ILE A 46 7.01 -1.79 1.58
N TYR A 47 8.32 -1.52 1.67
CA TYR A 47 9.16 -1.24 0.51
C TYR A 47 9.10 -2.37 -0.52
N ARG A 48 9.23 -3.64 -0.11
CA ARG A 48 9.19 -4.79 -1.01
C ARG A 48 7.83 -4.99 -1.66
N ILE A 49 6.74 -4.78 -0.92
CA ILE A 49 5.36 -4.84 -1.46
C ILE A 49 5.19 -3.79 -2.55
N ILE A 50 5.52 -2.54 -2.25
CA ILE A 50 5.41 -1.44 -3.21
C ILE A 50 6.30 -1.68 -4.42
N LYS A 51 7.54 -2.14 -4.22
CA LYS A 51 8.46 -2.43 -5.33
C LYS A 51 7.93 -3.54 -6.24
N SER A 52 7.39 -4.61 -5.65
CA SER A 52 6.75 -5.68 -6.42
C SER A 52 5.54 -5.18 -7.21
N LEU A 53 4.70 -4.36 -6.59
CA LEU A 53 3.51 -3.79 -7.21
C LEU A 53 3.86 -2.95 -8.44
N VAL A 54 4.82 -2.03 -8.34
CA VAL A 54 5.18 -1.14 -9.46
C VAL A 54 5.88 -1.90 -10.60
N ILE A 55 6.67 -2.94 -10.30
CA ILE A 55 7.26 -3.81 -11.32
C ILE A 55 6.16 -4.55 -12.08
N GLN A 56 5.18 -5.10 -11.36
CA GLN A 56 4.05 -5.80 -11.96
C GLN A 56 3.13 -4.88 -12.77
N ALA A 57 2.98 -3.63 -12.34
CA ALA A 57 2.26 -2.60 -13.09
C ALA A 57 3.00 -2.23 -14.38
N ALA A 58 4.32 -1.99 -14.29
CA ALA A 58 5.16 -1.73 -15.45
C ALA A 58 5.10 -2.86 -16.49
N ALA A 59 5.16 -4.13 -16.04
CA ALA A 59 5.08 -5.28 -16.93
C ALA A 59 3.73 -5.36 -17.69
N ARG A 60 2.62 -4.95 -17.07
CA ARG A 60 1.31 -4.89 -17.72
C ARG A 60 1.20 -3.71 -18.68
N LEU A 61 1.82 -2.58 -18.34
CA LEU A 61 1.76 -1.35 -19.12
C LEU A 61 2.70 -1.36 -20.34
N GLU A 62 3.71 -2.24 -20.35
CA GLU A 62 4.77 -2.25 -21.37
C GLU A 62 4.25 -2.27 -22.82
N ALA A 63 3.16 -3.00 -23.08
CA ALA A 63 2.60 -3.11 -24.43
C ALA A 63 1.90 -1.83 -24.91
N ASP A 64 1.35 -1.04 -23.97
CA ASP A 64 0.55 0.14 -24.25
C ASP A 64 1.37 1.43 -24.15
N ASP A 65 2.26 1.53 -23.16
CA ASP A 65 3.12 2.69 -22.93
C ASP A 65 4.49 2.29 -22.30
N PRO A 66 5.50 1.98 -23.14
CA PRO A 66 6.84 1.63 -22.67
C PRO A 66 7.54 2.73 -21.87
N HIS A 67 7.24 4.01 -22.13
CA HIS A 67 7.87 5.14 -21.43
C HIS A 67 7.36 5.25 -20.00
N GLN A 68 6.05 5.13 -19.79
CA GLN A 68 5.47 5.08 -18.46
C GLN A 68 5.85 3.79 -17.73
N ALA A 69 5.93 2.66 -18.42
CA ALA A 69 6.40 1.41 -17.82
C ALA A 69 7.82 1.56 -17.24
N GLU A 70 8.75 2.19 -17.98
CA GLU A 70 10.10 2.45 -17.47
C GLU A 70 10.11 3.38 -16.25
N THR A 71 9.23 4.39 -16.23
CA THR A 71 9.04 5.27 -15.07
C THR A 71 8.60 4.45 -13.84
N LEU A 72 7.61 3.57 -14.00
CA LEU A 72 7.12 2.69 -12.93
C LEU A 72 8.19 1.70 -12.45
N ARG A 73 9.06 1.17 -13.32
CA ARG A 73 10.17 0.30 -12.89
C ARG A 73 11.12 0.99 -11.92
N ARG A 74 11.30 2.30 -12.05
CA ARG A 74 12.17 3.10 -11.19
C ARG A 74 11.47 3.55 -9.90
N ALA A 75 10.15 3.52 -9.85
CA ALA A 75 9.38 3.94 -8.69
C ALA A 75 9.73 3.12 -7.42
N SER A 76 9.62 3.78 -6.28
CA SER A 76 9.84 3.25 -4.93
C SER A 76 8.93 3.95 -3.92
N THR A 77 8.92 3.54 -2.66
CA THR A 77 8.16 4.22 -1.60
C THR A 77 8.50 5.70 -1.49
N HIS A 78 9.76 6.08 -1.72
CA HIS A 78 10.19 7.48 -1.73
C HIS A 78 9.57 8.26 -2.89
N TRP A 79 9.48 7.65 -4.08
CA TRP A 79 8.87 8.29 -5.25
C TRP A 79 7.42 8.72 -4.98
N PHE A 80 6.61 7.85 -4.35
CA PHE A 80 5.22 8.16 -3.95
C PHE A 80 5.09 9.27 -2.92
N ARG A 81 6.13 9.57 -2.14
CA ARG A 81 6.11 10.70 -1.19
C ARG A 81 6.38 12.04 -1.88
N HIS A 82 7.11 11.99 -3.01
CA HIS A 82 7.58 13.16 -3.74
C HIS A 82 6.80 13.45 -5.02
N THR A 83 5.76 12.65 -5.29
CA THR A 83 4.80 12.80 -6.38
C THR A 83 3.43 13.09 -5.78
#